data_AF-A0A1B1V3F1-F1
#
_entry.id   AF-A0A1B1V3F1-F1
#
_cell.length_a   1.000
_cell.length_b   1.000
_cell.length_c   1.000
_cell.angle_alpha   90.00
_cell.angle_beta   90.00
_cell.angle_gamma   90.00
#
_symmetry.space_group_name_H-M   'P 1'
#
loop_
_entity.id
_entity.type
_entity.pdbx_description
1 polymer ?
#
loop_
_entity_poly.entity_id
_entity_poly.type
_entity_poly.pdbx_seq_one_letter_code
_entity_poly.pdbx_strand_id
1 'polypeptide(L)'
;MKLYSFVLVALFLLAGSYHVAGMSCEDALKSSFQSLEGECNSGARADAFLEFNPSESGLSAAGAAIAEKCIADAKAKPHAKCKRFADLYNCYLTSGICAHIS
;
A
#
# COMPACT_ATOMS: atom_id res chain seq x y z
N MET A 1 -21.15 10.66 -5.89
CA MET A 1 -20.97 9.36 -5.20
C MET A 1 -19.49 9.25 -4.85
N LYS A 2 -19.14 9.30 -3.56
CA LYS A 2 -17.74 9.17 -3.10
C LYS A 2 -17.41 7.67 -3.07
N LEU A 3 -16.50 7.23 -3.93
CA LEU A 3 -16.04 5.85 -3.98
C LEU A 3 -14.96 5.68 -2.91
N TYR A 4 -15.36 5.18 -1.74
CA TYR A 4 -14.42 4.82 -0.68
C TYR A 4 -13.54 3.67 -1.17
N SER A 5 -12.23 3.90 -1.14
CA SER A 5 -11.24 2.95 -1.63
C SER A 5 -11.17 1.72 -0.73
N PHE A 6 -11.74 0.63 -1.22
CA PHE A 6 -11.56 -0.76 -0.74
C PHE A 6 -10.10 -1.24 -0.80
N VAL A 7 -9.08 -0.39 -0.73
CA VAL A 7 -7.78 -0.72 -1.32
C VAL A 7 -6.88 -1.53 -0.39
N LEU A 8 -7.11 -1.47 0.92
CA LEU A 8 -6.46 -2.37 1.88
C LEU A 8 -7.29 -3.63 2.16
N VAL A 9 -8.62 -3.52 2.24
CA VAL A 9 -9.50 -4.69 2.34
C VAL A 9 -9.45 -5.54 1.07
N ALA A 10 -9.33 -4.93 -0.12
CA ALA A 10 -9.12 -5.64 -1.38
C ALA A 10 -7.69 -6.15 -1.55
N LEU A 11 -6.67 -5.58 -0.89
CA LEU A 11 -5.36 -6.24 -0.80
C LEU A 11 -5.46 -7.52 0.04
N PHE A 12 -6.29 -7.55 1.08
CA PHE A 12 -6.60 -8.76 1.85
C PHE A 12 -7.63 -9.71 1.17
N LEU A 13 -8.52 -9.21 0.31
CA LEU A 13 -9.59 -10.00 -0.35
C LEU A 13 -9.25 -10.44 -1.79
N LEU A 14 -8.42 -9.71 -2.54
CA LEU A 14 -7.90 -10.14 -3.86
C LEU A 14 -6.71 -11.08 -3.72
N ALA A 15 -5.95 -10.97 -2.62
CA ALA A 15 -5.17 -12.09 -2.09
C ALA A 15 -6.12 -13.08 -1.38
N GLY A 16 -7.19 -13.47 -2.07
CA GLY A 16 -8.27 -14.23 -1.50
C GLY A 16 -7.73 -15.50 -0.86
N SER A 17 -8.09 -15.74 0.40
CA SER A 17 -8.11 -17.06 1.04
C SER A 17 -6.84 -17.93 0.92
N TYR A 18 -5.72 -17.40 0.46
CA TYR A 18 -4.43 -18.06 0.55
C TYR A 18 -3.92 -17.73 1.93
N HIS A 19 -4.22 -18.65 2.84
CA HIS A 19 -3.34 -19.02 3.94
C HIS A 19 -1.87 -18.67 3.62
N VAL A 20 -1.44 -17.45 3.95
CA VAL A 20 -0.02 -17.15 4.14
C VAL A 20 0.32 -17.55 5.55
N ALA A 21 0.25 -18.86 5.79
CA ALA A 21 0.93 -19.50 6.90
C ALA A 21 2.44 -19.26 6.71
N GLY A 22 2.95 -18.13 7.22
CA GLY A 22 4.39 -17.84 7.32
C GLY A 22 4.97 -16.72 6.45
N MET A 23 4.16 -15.92 5.74
CA MET A 23 4.72 -14.77 5.00
C MET A 23 4.88 -13.55 5.92
N SER A 24 6.06 -12.94 5.93
CA SER A 24 6.30 -11.73 6.71
C SER A 24 5.50 -10.55 6.15
N CYS A 25 5.16 -9.58 7.00
CA CYS A 25 4.51 -8.35 6.54
C CYS A 25 5.31 -7.64 5.43
N GLU A 26 6.64 -7.63 5.54
CA GLU A 26 7.51 -6.99 4.56
C GLU A 26 7.43 -7.69 3.19
N ASP A 27 7.37 -9.02 3.18
CA ASP A 27 7.18 -9.80 1.96
C ASP A 27 5.80 -9.55 1.33
N ALA A 28 4.75 -9.47 2.15
CA ALA A 28 3.40 -9.15 1.70
C ALA A 28 3.33 -7.74 1.08
N LEU A 29 3.96 -6.75 1.72
CA LEU A 29 4.08 -5.40 1.18
C LEU A 29 4.86 -5.42 -0.13
N LYS A 30 6.02 -6.08 -0.17
CA LYS A 30 6.86 -6.16 -1.36
C LYS A 30 6.09 -6.76 -2.55
N SER A 31 5.45 -7.90 -2.35
CA SER A 31 4.66 -8.57 -3.39
C SER A 31 3.51 -7.68 -3.89
N SER A 32 2.78 -7.06 -2.96
CA SER A 32 1.67 -6.17 -3.29
C SER A 32 2.12 -4.98 -4.13
N PHE A 33 3.14 -4.25 -3.67
CA PHE A 33 3.62 -3.05 -4.36
C PHE A 33 4.30 -3.36 -5.70
N GLN A 34 5.00 -4.50 -5.82
CA GLN A 34 5.52 -4.97 -7.10
C GLN A 34 4.40 -5.30 -8.08
N SER A 35 3.31 -5.90 -7.61
CA SER A 35 2.13 -6.16 -8.43
C SER A 35 1.50 -4.84 -8.91
N LEU A 36 1.31 -3.87 -8.01
CA LEU A 36 0.77 -2.55 -8.36
C LEU A 36 1.64 -1.80 -9.38
N GLU A 37 2.95 -1.86 -9.21
CA GLU A 37 3.91 -1.29 -10.16
C GLU A 37 3.81 -2.01 -11.52
N GLY A 38 3.70 -3.33 -11.54
CA GLY A 38 3.50 -4.14 -12.76
C GLY A 38 2.19 -3.80 -13.50
N GLU A 39 1.06 -3.72 -12.78
CA GLU A 39 -0.24 -3.31 -13.34
C GLU A 39 -0.21 -1.88 -13.88
N CYS A 40 0.49 -0.97 -13.22
CA CYS A 40 0.65 0.38 -13.71
C CYS A 40 1.49 0.40 -14.99
N ASN A 41 2.59 -0.36 -15.04
CA ASN A 41 3.46 -0.44 -16.21
C ASN A 41 2.76 -1.07 -17.42
N SER A 42 1.87 -2.04 -17.20
CA SER A 42 1.03 -2.64 -18.26
C SER A 42 -0.15 -1.76 -18.68
N GLY A 43 -0.41 -0.67 -17.96
CA GLY A 43 -1.56 0.23 -18.19
C GLY A 43 -2.88 -0.29 -17.63
N ALA A 44 -2.89 -1.42 -16.93
CA ALA A 44 -4.06 -1.97 -16.25
C ALA A 44 -4.50 -1.13 -15.05
N ARG A 45 -3.58 -0.33 -14.47
CA ARG A 45 -3.83 0.58 -13.35
C ARG A 45 -3.33 1.99 -13.68
N ALA A 46 -4.07 2.99 -13.21
CA ALA A 46 -3.64 4.38 -13.29
C ALA A 46 -2.43 4.63 -12.37
N ASP A 47 -1.51 5.48 -12.83
CA ASP A 47 -0.41 5.99 -12.01
C ASP A 47 -0.98 7.02 -11.00
N ALA A 48 -1.66 6.53 -9.98
CA ALA A 48 -2.33 7.33 -8.96
C ALA A 48 -2.40 6.55 -7.63
N PHE A 49 -2.35 7.29 -6.52
CA PHE A 49 -2.69 6.70 -5.22
C PHE A 49 -4.20 6.65 -5.07
N LEU A 50 -4.67 5.52 -4.56
CA LEU A 50 -6.02 5.39 -4.09
C LEU A 50 -6.13 6.06 -2.72
N GLU A 51 -7.32 6.58 -2.38
CA GLU A 51 -7.54 7.17 -1.05
C GLU A 51 -7.27 6.13 0.05
N PHE A 52 -6.49 6.52 1.05
CA PHE A 52 -6.19 5.67 2.20
C PHE A 52 -7.27 5.87 3.25
N ASN A 53 -7.88 4.75 3.68
CA ASN A 53 -8.82 4.74 4.78
C ASN A 53 -8.16 4.10 6.01
N PRO A 54 -7.75 4.90 7.02
CA PRO A 54 -7.08 4.37 8.21
C PRO A 54 -7.96 3.39 8.98
N SER A 55 -9.28 3.58 9.00
CA SER A 55 -10.23 2.72 9.72
C SER A 55 -10.34 1.30 9.16
N GLU A 56 -9.93 1.07 7.91
CA GLU A 56 -9.99 -0.23 7.23
C GLU A 56 -8.60 -0.82 6.97
N SER A 57 -7.55 -0.23 7.56
CA SER A 57 -6.16 -0.56 7.26
C SER A 57 -5.58 -1.70 8.10
N GLY A 58 -6.22 -2.07 9.21
CA GLY A 58 -5.64 -3.02 10.18
C GLY A 58 -4.39 -2.49 10.89
N LEU A 59 -4.15 -1.17 10.85
CA LEU A 59 -3.02 -0.53 11.50
C LEU A 59 -3.44 0.10 12.83
N SER A 60 -2.52 0.09 13.79
CA SER A 60 -2.61 0.93 14.99
C SER A 60 -2.60 2.41 14.62
N ALA A 61 -2.98 3.31 15.54
CA ALA A 61 -2.93 4.75 15.30
C ALA A 61 -1.54 5.25 14.85
N ALA A 62 -0.47 4.67 15.38
CA ALA A 62 0.90 4.96 14.96
C ALA A 62 1.18 4.48 13.54
N GLY A 63 0.73 3.27 13.18
CA GLY A 63 0.84 2.74 11.82
C GLY A 63 0.05 3.55 10.80
N ALA A 64 -1.16 4.00 11.16
CA ALA A 64 -1.98 4.87 10.33
C ALA A 64 -1.28 6.21 10.05
N ALA A 65 -0.68 6.83 11.08
CA ALA A 65 0.08 8.08 10.92
C ALA A 65 1.31 7.90 10.01
N ILE A 66 2.01 6.76 10.10
CA ILE A 66 3.09 6.40 9.18
C ILE A 66 2.57 6.28 7.75
N ALA A 67 1.45 5.57 7.56
CA ALA A 67 0.85 5.37 6.26
C ALA A 67 0.46 6.70 5.59
N GLU A 68 -0.25 7.57 6.33
CA GLU A 68 -0.65 8.90 5.85
C GLU A 68 0.54 9.77 5.46
N LYS A 69 1.58 9.81 6.32
CA LYS A 69 2.80 10.57 6.04
C LYS A 69 3.48 10.07 4.76
N CYS A 70 3.67 8.76 4.65
CA CYS A 70 4.33 8.17 3.48
C CYS A 70 3.54 8.39 2.19
N ILE A 71 2.21 8.33 2.23
CA ILE A 71 1.35 8.67 1.08
C ILE A 71 1.47 10.15 0.72
N ALA A 72 1.49 11.05 1.72
CA ALA A 72 1.64 12.48 1.48
C ALA A 72 3.01 12.80 0.83
N ASP A 73 4.09 12.24 1.37
CA ASP A 73 5.45 12.37 0.82
C ASP A 73 5.53 11.80 -0.59
N ALA A 74 4.91 10.65 -0.81
CA ALA A 74 4.81 10.02 -2.11
C ALA A 74 3.80 10.71 -3.03
N LYS A 75 3.01 11.70 -2.61
CA LYS A 75 2.21 12.55 -3.50
C LYS A 75 2.91 13.87 -3.84
N ALA A 76 3.74 14.36 -2.92
CA ALA A 76 4.40 15.65 -3.02
C ALA A 76 5.64 15.63 -3.93
N LYS A 77 6.27 14.46 -4.11
CA LYS A 77 7.49 14.35 -4.93
C LYS A 77 7.14 14.18 -6.42
N PRO A 78 7.98 14.65 -7.35
CA PRO A 78 7.88 14.24 -8.74
C PRO A 78 8.36 12.79 -8.86
N HIS A 79 7.54 11.91 -9.44
CA HIS A 79 7.89 10.51 -9.69
C HIS A 79 7.96 10.25 -11.19
N ALA A 80 8.82 9.31 -11.58
CA ALA A 80 8.64 8.64 -12.86
C ALA A 80 7.33 7.84 -12.84
N LYS A 81 6.71 7.63 -14.02
CA LYS A 81 5.49 6.85 -14.17
C LYS A 81 5.62 5.51 -13.42
N CYS A 82 4.62 5.15 -12.61
CA CYS A 82 4.54 3.91 -11.82
C CYS A 82 5.53 3.78 -10.66
N LYS A 83 6.60 4.60 -10.61
CA LYS A 83 7.60 4.58 -9.54
C LYS A 83 7.05 5.00 -8.18
N ARG A 84 5.90 5.71 -8.17
CA ARG A 84 5.21 6.12 -6.95
C ARG A 84 4.87 4.95 -6.02
N PHE A 85 4.62 3.76 -6.57
CA PHE A 85 4.34 2.55 -5.79
C PHE A 85 5.59 2.02 -5.10
N ALA A 86 6.73 2.01 -5.81
CA ALA A 86 8.02 1.65 -5.23
C ALA A 86 8.48 2.67 -4.16
N ASP A 87 8.26 3.96 -4.39
CA ASP A 87 8.58 5.01 -3.41
C ASP A 87 7.74 4.85 -2.13
N LEU A 88 6.44 4.54 -2.28
CA LEU A 88 5.55 4.31 -1.15
C LEU A 88 5.94 3.05 -0.36
N TYR A 89 6.26 1.94 -1.06
CA TYR A 89 6.79 0.73 -0.44
C TYR A 89 8.05 1.00 0.39
N ASN A 90 9.02 1.72 -0.19
CA ASN A 90 10.26 2.06 0.50
C ASN A 90 10.00 2.91 1.75
N CYS A 91 9.05 3.84 1.70
CA CYS A 91 8.68 4.65 2.86
C CYS A 91 8.07 3.79 3.98
N TYR A 92 7.17 2.87 3.64
CA TYR A 92 6.54 1.94 4.57
C TYR A 92 7.56 1.01 5.25
N LEU A 93 8.50 0.47 4.47
CA LEU A 93 9.55 -0.40 4.98
C LEU A 93 10.49 0.37 5.93
N THR A 94 11.00 1.52 5.49
CA THR A 94 11.95 2.33 6.29
C THR A 94 11.32 2.94 7.54
N SER A 95 10.02 3.19 7.52
CA SER A 95 9.27 3.70 8.68
C SER A 95 8.78 2.60 9.61
N GLY A 96 9.04 1.32 9.29
CA GLY A 96 8.69 0.19 10.15
C GLY A 96 7.19 -0.05 10.28
N ILE A 97 6.39 0.17 9.22
CA ILE A 97 4.92 0.05 9.29
C ILE A 97 4.47 -1.34 9.78
N CYS A 98 5.25 -2.39 9.49
CA CYS A 98 4.98 -3.77 9.90
C CYS A 98 4.99 -3.98 11.41
N ALA A 99 5.69 -3.14 12.18
CA ALA A 99 5.67 -3.18 13.65
C ALA A 99 4.36 -2.63 14.24
N HIS A 100 3.49 -2.06 13.40
CA HIS A 100 2.28 -1.35 13.81
C HIS A 100 0.99 -1.98 13.28
N ILE A 101 1.07 -3.21 12.76
CA ILE A 101 -0.10 -4.02 12.39
C ILE A 101 -0.81 -4.48 13.66
N SER A 102 -2.13 -4.34 13.69
CA SER A 102 -3.01 -4.67 14.82
C SER A 102 -3.88 -5.89 14.53
#